data_AF-A0A955FRW7-F1
#
_entry.id   AF-A0A955FRW7-F1
#
_cell.length_a   1.000
_cell.length_b   1.000
_cell.length_c   1.000
_cell.angle_alpha   90.00
_cell.angle_beta   90.00
_cell.angle_gamma   90.00
#
_symmetry.space_group_name_H-M   'P 1'
#
loop_
_entity.id
_entity.type
_entity.pdbx_description
1 polymer ?
#
loop_
_entity_poly.entity_id
_entity_poly.type
_entity_poly.pdbx_seq_one_letter_code
_entity_poly.pdbx_strand_id
1 'polypeptide(L)'
;MQSTIHTPDQGKSKLSHVGAQFFKLIEFDDKEELLLEVRKHSFGLILLIVTGVLIAFAVFLVVIVLASIGFLSDVGLDSARPFIALLGFILAVLAVVVTGINAQLYRSNVVYVTNEKIAQVLYVTLFHRKISQLNIGDVQDVTVTQQGFLAHAFNYGTLVIETAGEQQNYT
;
A
#
# COMPACT_ATOMS: atom_id res chain seq x y z
N MET A 1 -21.00 -28.23 7.66
CA MET A 1 -21.77 -26.96 7.74
C MET A 1 -21.27 -26.05 6.63
N GLN A 2 -22.01 -25.96 5.53
CA GLN A 2 -21.70 -25.04 4.44
C GLN A 2 -22.27 -23.67 4.83
N SER A 3 -21.39 -22.71 5.13
CA SER A 3 -21.77 -21.31 5.27
C SER A 3 -22.07 -20.78 3.88
N THR A 4 -23.35 -20.70 3.54
CA THR A 4 -23.84 -20.01 2.36
C THR A 4 -23.73 -18.52 2.60
N ILE A 5 -22.65 -17.93 2.09
CA ILE A 5 -22.45 -16.48 2.01
C ILE A 5 -23.46 -15.95 0.98
N HIS A 6 -24.67 -15.64 1.43
CA HIS A 6 -25.58 -14.80 0.69
C HIS A 6 -24.99 -13.39 0.72
N THR A 7 -24.60 -12.87 -0.44
CA THR A 7 -24.13 -11.49 -0.56
C THR A 7 -25.28 -10.65 -1.09
N PRO A 8 -25.75 -9.63 -0.36
CA PRO A 8 -26.77 -8.73 -0.88
C PRO A 8 -26.24 -7.99 -2.11
N ASP A 9 -27.05 -7.99 -3.17
CA ASP A 9 -26.71 -7.58 -4.54
C ASP A 9 -26.61 -6.04 -4.70
N GLN A 10 -27.16 -5.30 -3.73
CA GLN A 10 -27.38 -3.85 -3.83
C GLN A 10 -26.09 -3.00 -3.68
N GLY A 11 -25.05 -3.52 -3.00
CA GLY A 11 -23.78 -2.81 -2.80
C GLY A 11 -22.73 -3.05 -3.89
N LYS A 12 -22.85 -4.12 -4.68
CA LYS A 12 -21.83 -4.52 -5.65
C LYS A 12 -21.72 -3.60 -6.87
N SER A 13 -22.80 -2.89 -7.22
CA SER A 13 -22.84 -2.00 -8.40
C SER A 13 -21.95 -0.76 -8.26
N LYS A 14 -21.65 -0.35 -7.02
CA LYS A 14 -20.81 0.84 -6.71
C LYS A 14 -19.34 0.50 -6.44
N LEU A 15 -19.00 -0.79 -6.41
CA LEU A 15 -17.65 -1.26 -6.12
C LEU A 15 -16.78 -1.29 -7.37
N SER A 16 -15.52 -0.90 -7.24
CA SER A 16 -14.52 -1.19 -8.26
C SER A 16 -14.35 -2.71 -8.42
N HIS A 17 -13.95 -3.19 -9.61
CA HIS A 17 -13.71 -4.62 -9.85
C HIS A 17 -12.77 -5.24 -8.81
N VAL A 18 -11.72 -4.49 -8.44
CA VAL A 18 -10.77 -4.87 -7.39
C VAL A 18 -11.42 -4.81 -6.00
N GLY A 19 -12.30 -3.83 -5.76
CA GLY A 19 -13.01 -3.65 -4.50
C GLY A 19 -14.01 -4.77 -4.23
N ALA A 20 -14.70 -5.26 -5.26
CA ALA A 20 -15.62 -6.38 -5.16
C ALA A 20 -14.92 -7.69 -4.73
N GLN A 21 -13.65 -7.87 -5.10
CA GLN A 21 -12.87 -9.05 -4.70
C GLN A 21 -12.58 -9.04 -3.19
N PHE A 22 -12.18 -7.89 -2.64
CA PHE A 22 -11.86 -7.77 -1.22
C PHE A 22 -13.09 -7.64 -0.33
N PHE A 23 -14.21 -7.15 -0.87
CA PHE A 23 -15.48 -7.04 -0.13
C PHE A 23 -15.98 -8.39 0.40
N LYS A 24 -15.74 -9.49 -0.33
CA LYS A 24 -16.08 -10.86 0.11
C LYS A 24 -15.36 -11.30 1.40
N LEU A 25 -14.33 -10.59 1.82
CA LEU A 25 -13.54 -10.91 3.01
C LEU A 25 -14.12 -10.31 4.29
N ILE A 26 -15.13 -9.45 4.17
CA ILE A 26 -15.73 -8.72 5.27
C ILE A 26 -17.10 -9.32 5.54
N GLU A 27 -17.46 -9.45 6.82
CA GLU A 27 -18.80 -9.85 7.23
C GLU A 27 -19.77 -8.68 6.96
N PHE A 28 -20.91 -8.95 6.34
CA PHE A 28 -21.86 -7.93 5.90
C PHE A 28 -23.28 -8.43 6.11
N ASP A 29 -24.12 -7.66 6.77
CA ASP A 29 -25.53 -8.02 7.01
C ASP A 29 -26.36 -7.79 5.73
N ASP A 30 -27.43 -8.57 5.56
CA ASP A 30 -28.37 -8.45 4.44
C ASP A 30 -29.06 -7.07 4.39
N LYS A 31 -29.19 -6.39 5.53
CA LYS A 31 -29.78 -5.05 5.65
C LYS A 31 -28.74 -3.92 5.62
N GLU A 32 -27.47 -4.25 5.63
CA GLU A 32 -26.40 -3.26 5.62
C GLU A 32 -26.27 -2.66 4.22
N GLU A 33 -26.04 -1.35 4.13
CA GLU A 33 -25.88 -0.65 2.86
C GLU A 33 -24.46 -0.11 2.73
N LEU A 34 -23.77 -0.49 1.64
CA LEU A 34 -22.47 0.07 1.31
C LEU A 34 -22.64 1.49 0.75
N LEU A 35 -22.14 2.47 1.47
CA LEU A 35 -22.22 3.88 1.10
C LEU A 35 -21.05 4.29 0.21
N LEU A 36 -19.82 3.92 0.58
CA LEU A 36 -18.61 4.40 -0.08
C LEU A 36 -17.47 3.37 -0.05
N GLU A 37 -16.70 3.34 -1.14
CA GLU A 37 -15.39 2.69 -1.21
C GLU A 37 -14.30 3.78 -1.25
N VAL A 38 -13.44 3.81 -0.23
CA VAL A 38 -12.32 4.75 -0.13
C VAL A 38 -11.01 4.02 -0.41
N ARG A 39 -10.18 4.64 -1.26
CA ARG A 39 -8.85 4.12 -1.64
C ARG A 39 -7.78 5.17 -1.44
N LYS A 40 -6.54 4.70 -1.33
CA LYS A 40 -5.38 5.60 -1.31
C LYS A 40 -5.23 6.34 -2.65
N HIS A 41 -4.84 7.60 -2.58
CA HIS A 41 -4.74 8.48 -3.74
C HIS A 41 -3.62 8.06 -4.72
N SER A 42 -3.87 8.14 -6.03
CA SER A 42 -2.91 7.71 -7.06
C SER A 42 -1.61 8.52 -7.06
N PHE A 43 -1.63 9.77 -6.59
CA PHE A 43 -0.43 10.59 -6.46
C PHE A 43 0.62 9.94 -5.56
N GLY A 44 0.20 9.37 -4.42
CA GLY A 44 1.12 8.68 -3.50
C GLY A 44 1.76 7.46 -4.15
N LEU A 45 1.03 6.78 -5.04
CA LEU A 45 1.56 5.66 -5.81
C LEU A 45 2.60 6.11 -6.84
N ILE A 46 2.33 7.21 -7.56
CA ILE A 46 3.28 7.76 -8.54
C ILE A 46 4.56 8.16 -7.82
N LEU A 47 4.43 8.87 -6.68
CA LEU A 47 5.58 9.29 -5.87
C LEU A 47 6.41 8.07 -5.40
N LEU A 48 5.75 7.01 -4.95
CA LEU A 48 6.40 5.76 -4.54
C LEU A 48 7.16 5.09 -5.69
N ILE A 49 6.56 5.02 -6.89
CA ILE A 49 7.21 4.43 -8.05
C ILE A 49 8.40 5.29 -8.50
N VAL A 50 8.21 6.60 -8.61
CA VAL A 50 9.26 7.53 -9.05
C VAL A 50 10.46 7.47 -8.11
N THR A 51 10.23 7.56 -6.80
CA THR A 51 11.30 7.47 -5.80
C THR A 51 12.01 6.12 -5.84
N GLY A 52 11.28 5.00 -5.95
CA GLY A 52 11.88 3.67 -6.08
C GLY A 52 12.71 3.48 -7.36
N VAL A 53 12.23 4.00 -8.49
CA VAL A 53 12.97 3.97 -9.77
C VAL A 53 14.22 4.84 -9.70
N LEU A 54 14.14 6.03 -9.09
CA LEU A 54 15.31 6.91 -8.90
C LEU A 54 16.38 6.23 -8.03
N ILE A 55 15.98 5.53 -6.97
CA ILE A 55 16.91 4.77 -6.13
C ILE A 55 17.57 3.64 -6.92
N ALA A 56 16.78 2.85 -7.65
CA ALA A 56 17.31 1.76 -8.48
C ALA A 56 18.29 2.28 -9.55
N PHE A 57 17.95 3.40 -10.19
CA PHE A 57 18.79 4.06 -11.19
C PHE A 57 20.09 4.60 -10.57
N ALA A 58 20.01 5.21 -9.39
CA ALA A 58 21.20 5.71 -8.67
C ALA A 58 22.15 4.55 -8.30
N VAL A 59 21.63 3.45 -7.77
CA VAL A 59 22.42 2.25 -7.46
C VAL A 59 23.10 1.70 -8.71
N PHE A 60 22.34 1.58 -9.81
CA PHE A 60 22.88 1.13 -11.09
C PHE A 60 24.00 2.06 -11.60
N LEU A 61 23.78 3.37 -11.61
CA LEU A 61 24.79 4.34 -12.03
C LEU A 61 26.06 4.27 -11.18
N VAL A 62 25.93 4.20 -9.86
CA VAL A 62 27.08 4.11 -8.94
C VAL A 62 27.93 2.89 -9.30
N VAL A 63 27.30 1.74 -9.53
CA VAL A 63 28.03 0.51 -9.89
C VAL A 63 28.75 0.64 -11.22
N ILE A 64 28.08 1.17 -12.24
CA ILE A 64 28.67 1.37 -13.58
C ILE A 64 29.86 2.33 -13.50
N VAL A 65 29.71 3.44 -12.77
CA VAL A 65 30.79 4.42 -12.57
C VAL A 65 31.96 3.76 -11.84
N LEU A 66 31.71 3.06 -10.72
CA LEU A 66 32.76 2.34 -9.97
C LEU A 66 33.49 1.28 -10.81
N ALA A 67 32.78 0.59 -11.69
CA ALA A 67 33.39 -0.38 -12.60
C ALA A 67 34.24 0.29 -13.70
N SER A 68 33.83 1.49 -14.15
CA SER A 68 34.47 2.24 -15.23
C SER A 68 35.69 3.07 -14.79
N ILE A 69 35.73 3.53 -13.54
CA ILE A 69 36.88 4.26 -13.02
C ILE A 69 38.07 3.31 -12.88
N GLY A 70 39.27 3.81 -13.19
CA GLY A 70 40.52 3.05 -13.12
C GLY A 70 40.86 2.51 -11.73
N PHE A 71 40.10 2.89 -10.69
CA PHE A 71 40.28 2.46 -9.31
C PHE A 71 40.48 0.95 -9.16
N LEU A 72 39.67 0.12 -9.83
CA LEU A 72 39.82 -1.34 -9.75
C LEU A 72 41.12 -1.86 -10.37
N SER A 73 41.65 -1.16 -11.38
CA SER A 73 42.95 -1.45 -11.98
C SER A 73 44.11 -1.02 -11.08
N ASP A 74 43.99 0.16 -10.43
CA ASP A 74 45.02 0.68 -9.51
C ASP A 74 45.25 -0.24 -8.29
N VAL A 75 44.20 -0.94 -7.84
CA VAL A 75 44.27 -1.88 -6.71
C VAL A 75 44.49 -3.34 -7.15
N GLY A 76 44.71 -3.60 -8.44
CA GLY A 76 44.98 -4.94 -8.98
C GLY A 76 43.78 -5.91 -8.95
N LEU A 77 42.55 -5.40 -8.94
CA LEU A 77 41.30 -6.16 -8.86
C LEU A 77 40.52 -6.17 -10.20
N ASP A 78 41.22 -6.09 -11.33
CA ASP A 78 40.58 -6.08 -12.66
C ASP A 78 39.69 -7.31 -12.92
N SER A 79 40.08 -8.47 -12.40
CA SER A 79 39.30 -9.70 -12.50
C SER A 79 37.97 -9.65 -11.73
N ALA A 80 37.83 -8.74 -10.76
CA ALA A 80 36.61 -8.55 -9.97
C ALA A 80 35.56 -7.65 -10.64
N ARG A 81 35.94 -6.87 -11.67
CA ARG A 81 35.05 -5.97 -12.42
C ARG A 81 33.71 -6.61 -12.85
N PRO A 82 33.68 -7.78 -13.52
CA PRO A 82 32.42 -8.39 -13.96
C PRO A 82 31.55 -8.80 -12.77
N PHE A 83 32.15 -9.22 -11.64
CA PHE A 83 31.40 -9.59 -10.44
C PHE A 83 30.76 -8.38 -9.77
N ILE A 84 31.46 -7.24 -9.71
CA ILE A 84 30.92 -5.98 -9.16
C ILE A 84 29.77 -5.46 -10.03
N ALA A 85 29.94 -5.50 -11.36
CA ALA A 85 28.89 -5.12 -12.30
C ALA A 85 27.64 -6.01 -12.16
N LEU A 86 27.84 -7.34 -12.04
CA LEU A 86 26.77 -8.29 -11.82
C LEU A 86 26.05 -8.04 -10.49
N LEU A 87 26.79 -7.82 -9.40
CA LEU A 87 26.23 -7.53 -8.09
C LEU A 87 25.36 -6.28 -8.12
N GLY A 88 25.84 -5.19 -8.73
CA GLY A 88 25.07 -3.96 -8.82
C GLY A 88 23.85 -4.07 -9.72
N PHE A 89 23.92 -4.86 -10.80
CA PHE A 89 22.75 -5.19 -11.61
C PHE A 89 21.70 -5.94 -10.78
N ILE A 90 22.11 -6.96 -10.01
CA ILE A 90 21.22 -7.70 -9.11
C ILE A 90 20.57 -6.76 -8.08
N LEU A 91 21.34 -5.86 -7.46
CA LEU A 91 20.82 -4.89 -6.49
C LEU A 91 19.83 -3.91 -7.13
N ALA A 92 20.10 -3.43 -8.35
CA ALA A 92 19.19 -2.56 -9.08
C ALA A 92 17.87 -3.28 -9.42
N VAL A 93 17.94 -4.52 -9.89
CA VAL A 93 16.75 -5.35 -10.16
C VAL A 93 15.96 -5.60 -8.87
N LEU A 94 16.64 -5.93 -7.75
CA LEU A 94 15.99 -6.10 -6.45
C LEU A 94 15.27 -4.83 -6.00
N ALA A 95 15.88 -3.65 -6.17
CA ALA A 95 15.24 -2.38 -5.84
C ALA A 95 13.95 -2.14 -6.64
N VAL A 96 13.95 -2.47 -7.94
CA VAL A 96 12.74 -2.39 -8.78
C VAL A 96 11.67 -3.37 -8.32
N VAL A 97 12.05 -4.61 -8.01
CA VAL A 97 11.12 -5.65 -7.52
C VAL A 97 10.47 -5.21 -6.20
N VAL A 98 11.27 -4.74 -5.23
CA VAL A 98 10.77 -4.24 -3.95
C VAL A 98 9.83 -3.05 -4.16
N THR A 99 10.16 -2.13 -5.06
CA THR A 99 9.28 -1.00 -5.41
C THR A 99 7.95 -1.49 -5.98
N GLY A 100 7.97 -2.49 -6.89
CA GLY A 100 6.77 -3.09 -7.46
C GLY A 100 5.88 -3.77 -6.42
N ILE A 101 6.48 -4.50 -5.47
CA ILE A 101 5.77 -5.11 -4.35
C ILE A 101 5.08 -4.03 -3.50
N ASN A 102 5.81 -2.98 -3.10
CA ASN A 102 5.25 -1.88 -2.32
C ASN A 102 4.12 -1.15 -3.05
N ALA A 103 4.25 -0.94 -4.36
CA ALA A 103 3.19 -0.35 -5.19
C ALA A 103 1.94 -1.24 -5.21
N GLN A 104 2.10 -2.56 -5.27
CA GLN A 104 0.99 -3.50 -5.21
C GLN A 104 0.28 -3.50 -3.85
N LEU A 105 1.05 -3.50 -2.75
CA LEU A 105 0.51 -3.34 -1.40
C LEU A 105 -0.27 -2.04 -1.26
N TYR A 106 0.27 -0.93 -1.80
CA TYR A 106 -0.39 0.37 -1.77
C TYR A 106 -1.77 0.34 -2.44
N ARG A 107 -1.88 -0.32 -3.61
CA ARG A 107 -3.13 -0.47 -4.38
C ARG A 107 -4.16 -1.40 -3.75
N SER A 108 -3.69 -2.37 -2.97
CA SER A 108 -4.54 -3.42 -2.38
C SER A 108 -5.24 -2.96 -1.09
N ASN A 109 -4.93 -1.76 -0.61
CA ASN A 109 -5.53 -1.18 0.58
C ASN A 109 -6.84 -0.47 0.23
N VAL A 110 -7.90 -0.87 0.93
CA VAL A 110 -9.26 -0.36 0.70
C VAL A 110 -9.99 -0.21 2.03
N VAL A 111 -10.80 0.84 2.12
CA VAL A 111 -11.72 1.10 3.23
C VAL A 111 -13.12 1.14 2.67
N TYR A 112 -14.03 0.41 3.31
CA TYR A 112 -15.45 0.39 2.99
C TYR A 112 -16.19 1.11 4.11
N VAL A 113 -17.08 2.02 3.74
CA VAL A 113 -17.95 2.74 4.67
C VAL A 113 -19.37 2.31 4.38
N THR A 114 -20.03 1.79 5.39
CA THR A 114 -21.43 1.36 5.35
C THR A 114 -22.26 2.25 6.28
N ASN A 115 -23.57 2.02 6.32
CA ASN A 115 -24.46 2.69 7.26
C ASN A 115 -24.27 2.24 8.72
N GLU A 116 -23.59 1.11 8.97
CA GLU A 116 -23.41 0.54 10.30
C GLU A 116 -21.94 0.48 10.76
N LYS A 117 -20.98 0.36 9.83
CA LYS A 117 -19.57 0.19 10.18
C LYS A 117 -18.61 0.72 9.12
N ILE A 118 -17.36 0.85 9.55
CA ILE A 118 -16.21 1.14 8.70
C ILE A 118 -15.32 -0.09 8.71
N ALA A 119 -15.15 -0.73 7.56
CA ALA A 119 -14.31 -1.90 7.40
C ALA A 119 -13.06 -1.56 6.59
N GLN A 120 -11.88 -1.85 7.13
CA GLN A 120 -10.59 -1.65 6.49
C GLN A 120 -9.94 -2.99 6.17
N VAL A 121 -9.48 -3.12 4.93
CA VAL A 121 -8.61 -4.21 4.48
C VAL A 121 -7.23 -3.64 4.18
N LEU A 122 -6.25 -4.03 4.99
CA LEU A 122 -4.86 -3.57 4.91
C LEU A 122 -3.93 -4.73 4.59
N TYR A 123 -3.20 -4.65 3.48
CA TYR A 123 -2.11 -5.56 3.16
C TYR A 123 -0.81 -5.04 3.75
N VAL A 124 -0.30 -5.70 4.80
CA VAL A 124 1.00 -5.37 5.42
C VAL A 124 2.13 -6.01 4.63
N THR A 125 1.92 -7.24 4.14
CA THR A 125 2.82 -7.93 3.20
C THR A 125 1.98 -8.59 2.11
N LEU A 126 2.62 -9.21 1.10
CA LEU A 126 1.89 -9.93 0.05
C LEU A 126 1.06 -11.11 0.58
N PHE A 127 1.44 -11.66 1.73
CA PHE A 127 0.82 -12.85 2.32
C PHE A 127 0.14 -12.59 3.66
N HIS A 128 0.32 -11.39 4.23
CA HIS A 128 -0.30 -10.98 5.48
C HIS A 128 -1.23 -9.79 5.25
N ARG A 129 -2.52 -10.02 5.49
CA ARG A 129 -3.54 -8.99 5.50
C ARG A 129 -4.14 -8.84 6.90
N LYS A 130 -4.48 -7.62 7.26
CA LYS A 130 -5.24 -7.25 8.45
C LYS A 130 -6.60 -6.74 8.01
N ILE A 131 -7.67 -7.30 8.58
CA ILE A 131 -9.03 -6.83 8.40
C ILE A 131 -9.47 -6.24 9.74
N SER A 132 -9.95 -5.01 9.72
CA SER A 132 -10.43 -4.32 10.91
C SER A 132 -11.81 -3.77 10.62
N GLN A 133 -12.73 -3.94 11.56
CA GLN A 133 -14.10 -3.45 11.46
C GLN A 133 -14.37 -2.59 12.69
N LEU A 134 -14.95 -1.42 12.47
CA LEU A 134 -15.28 -0.45 13.49
C LEU A 134 -16.74 -0.08 13.34
N ASN A 135 -17.55 -0.28 14.39
CA ASN A 135 -18.94 0.15 14.38
C ASN A 135 -18.98 1.69 14.28
N ILE A 136 -19.89 2.22 13.45
CA ILE A 136 -20.05 3.66 13.30
C ILE A 136 -20.45 4.33 14.63
N GLY A 137 -21.15 3.60 15.51
CA GLY A 137 -21.52 4.07 16.84
C GLY A 137 -20.33 4.26 17.81
N ASP A 138 -19.20 3.61 17.54
CA ASP A 138 -17.99 3.69 18.37
C ASP A 138 -17.02 4.79 17.90
N VAL A 139 -17.32 5.45 16.77
CA VAL A 139 -16.54 6.57 16.25
C VAL A 139 -16.78 7.79 17.14
N GLN A 140 -15.70 8.32 17.72
CA GLN A 140 -15.76 9.51 18.57
C GLN A 140 -15.47 10.79 17.79
N ASP A 141 -14.40 10.78 17.01
CA ASP A 141 -14.01 11.93 16.21
C ASP A 141 -13.46 11.51 14.85
N VAL A 142 -13.67 12.38 13.86
CA VAL A 142 -13.15 12.21 12.51
C VAL A 142 -12.47 13.49 12.09
N THR A 143 -11.15 13.44 12.04
CA THR A 143 -10.32 14.58 11.65
C THR A 143 -9.71 14.36 10.27
N VAL A 144 -9.82 15.36 9.39
CA VAL A 144 -9.17 15.37 8.07
C VAL A 144 -8.14 16.48 8.02
N THR A 145 -6.89 16.13 7.71
CA THR A 145 -5.79 17.08 7.61
C THR A 145 -5.17 17.06 6.21
N GLN A 146 -5.10 18.22 5.56
CA GLN A 146 -4.32 18.41 4.33
C GLN A 146 -3.13 19.30 4.67
N GLN A 147 -1.91 18.80 4.50
CA GLN A 147 -0.68 19.52 4.86
C GLN A 147 0.17 19.81 3.63
N GLY A 148 0.46 21.09 3.42
CA GLY A 148 1.38 21.56 2.38
C GLY A 148 0.74 21.79 1.01
N PHE A 149 1.51 22.43 0.12
CA PHE A 149 1.04 22.83 -1.21
C PHE A 149 0.56 21.65 -2.07
N LEU A 150 1.29 20.52 -2.04
CA LEU A 150 0.96 19.35 -2.84
C LEU A 150 -0.36 18.69 -2.42
N ALA A 151 -0.66 18.65 -1.10
CA ALA A 151 -1.91 18.11 -0.59
C ALA A 151 -3.13 18.91 -1.09
N HIS A 152 -3.02 20.24 -1.09
CA HIS A 152 -4.07 21.11 -1.62
C HIS A 152 -4.17 21.06 -3.14
N ALA A 153 -3.04 21.06 -3.86
CA ALA A 153 -3.02 21.03 -5.32
C ALA A 153 -3.60 19.73 -5.90
N PHE A 154 -3.34 18.59 -5.24
CA PHE A 154 -3.80 17.26 -5.67
C PHE A 154 -4.98 16.72 -4.84
N ASN A 155 -5.58 17.55 -3.98
CA ASN A 155 -6.73 17.25 -3.11
C ASN A 155 -6.65 15.88 -2.39
N TYR A 156 -5.51 15.60 -1.76
CA TYR A 156 -5.34 14.43 -0.90
C TYR A 156 -5.01 14.88 0.53
N GLY A 157 -5.31 14.02 1.51
CA GLY A 157 -5.05 14.31 2.91
C GLY A 157 -4.97 13.05 3.76
N THR A 158 -4.82 13.27 5.06
CA THR A 158 -4.84 12.24 6.08
C THR A 158 -6.19 12.25 6.76
N LEU A 159 -6.85 11.09 6.81
CA LEU A 159 -8.07 10.85 7.58
C LEU A 159 -7.68 10.12 8.86
N VAL A 160 -8.02 10.71 10.01
CA VAL A 160 -7.85 10.12 11.34
C VAL A 160 -9.23 9.88 11.91
N ILE A 161 -9.49 8.63 12.30
CA ILE A 161 -10.73 8.22 12.96
C ILE A 161 -10.33 7.79 14.37
N GLU A 162 -10.87 8.49 15.36
CA GLU A 162 -10.69 8.15 16.77
C GLU A 162 -11.92 7.40 17.26
N THR A 163 -11.68 6.36 18.04
CA THR A 163 -12.74 5.48 18.54
C THR A 163 -12.84 5.63 20.04
N ALA A 164 -14.03 5.37 20.58
CA ALA A 164 -14.19 5.15 22.01
C ALA A 164 -13.33 3.94 22.37
N GLY A 165 -12.22 4.19 23.04
CA GLY A 165 -11.13 3.23 23.15
C GLY A 165 -11.59 1.84 23.54
N GLU A 166 -11.06 0.82 22.86
CA GLU A 166 -11.03 -0.52 23.40
C GLU A 166 -10.15 -0.47 24.65
N GLN A 167 -10.73 -0.71 25.84
CA GLN A 167 -9.93 -0.94 27.03
C GLN A 167 -8.90 -2.02 26.68
N GLN A 168 -7.63 -1.65 26.65
CA GLN A 168 -6.55 -2.62 26.52
C GLN A 168 -6.67 -3.57 27.71
N ASN A 169 -7.21 -4.78 27.48
CA ASN A 169 -7.06 -5.88 28.40
C ASN A 169 -5.57 -6.21 28.45
N TYR A 170 -4.86 -5.64 29.42
CA TYR A 170 -3.55 -6.12 29.83
C TYR A 170 -3.73 -7.52 30.43
N THR A 171 -3.01 -8.51 29.92
CA THR A 171 -2.77 -9.80 30.58
C THR A 171 -1.27 -10.02 30.65
#